data_AF-A0A9X3MVX3-F1
#
_entry.id   AF-A0A9X3MVX3-F1
#
_cell.length_a   1.000
_cell.length_b   1.000
_cell.length_c   1.000
_cell.angle_alpha   90.00
_cell.angle_beta   90.00
_cell.angle_gamma   90.00
#
_symmetry.space_group_name_H-M   'P 1'
#
loop_
_entity.id
_entity.type
_entity.pdbx_description
1 polymer ?
#
loop_
_entity_poly.entity_id
_entity_poly.type
_entity_poly.pdbx_seq_one_letter_code
_entity_poly.pdbx_strand_id
1 'polypeptide(L)'
;MFMRAFFLSAAVLALAAPTAGAAIADQVVPVYDADDGVTAGQTAHGTFLRFGPKAAKLYRRFAGHTVRVGCGRPSAKDDGTSGFTGSTDGTQELYGDGYLSEDRRMPRTRGRVGLGYVGDPYDVCFIATKRRTSDDICLPVSAPPYDEDRCVRLLVALTPQGVADIDERSRVIELGELFGAPIDEAQKEFGADIVVLDSPDASPPVGKVGLYEVGANTAAVAMLRDGRRLFVRQDGEVYSTNVGPLSGGEDVFSLI
;
A
#
# COMPACT_ATOMS: atom_id res chain seq x y z
N MET A 1 -48.65 42.83 3.64
CA MET A 1 -48.93 41.63 2.81
C MET A 1 -47.79 41.50 1.82
N PHE A 2 -47.11 40.35 1.87
CA PHE A 2 -46.18 39.79 0.87
C PHE A 2 -44.81 40.47 0.63
N MET A 3 -43.80 39.62 0.38
CA MET A 3 -42.42 39.90 -0.04
C MET A 3 -41.41 40.33 1.04
N ARG A 4 -40.92 39.37 1.83
CA ARG A 4 -39.56 39.47 2.44
C ARG A 4 -38.91 38.17 2.91
N ALA A 5 -39.42 37.01 2.51
CA ALA A 5 -38.92 35.72 2.98
C ALA A 5 -38.78 34.72 1.83
N PHE A 6 -37.84 34.91 0.90
CA PHE A 6 -37.53 33.92 -0.15
C PHE A 6 -36.17 34.19 -0.83
N PHE A 7 -35.07 34.30 -0.07
CA PHE A 7 -33.70 34.28 -0.65
C PHE A 7 -32.68 33.71 0.35
N LEU A 8 -32.93 32.51 0.85
CA LEU A 8 -31.99 31.75 1.69
C LEU A 8 -32.12 30.25 1.40
N SER A 9 -31.99 29.90 0.12
CA SER A 9 -31.96 28.53 -0.36
C SER A 9 -31.17 28.52 -1.67
N ALA A 10 -30.27 27.55 -1.83
CA ALA A 10 -29.38 27.33 -2.98
C ALA A 10 -28.00 28.00 -2.93
N ALA A 11 -27.24 27.73 -1.87
CA ALA A 11 -25.78 27.61 -1.97
C ALA A 11 -25.33 26.34 -1.24
N VAL A 12 -25.95 25.21 -1.60
CA VAL A 12 -25.34 23.90 -1.36
C VAL A 12 -24.26 23.79 -2.42
N LEU A 13 -23.05 24.29 -2.10
CA LEU A 13 -21.86 23.88 -2.83
C LEU A 13 -21.85 22.37 -2.80
N ALA A 14 -22.06 21.76 -3.96
CA ALA A 14 -21.67 20.40 -4.22
C ALA A 14 -20.13 20.36 -4.09
N LEU A 15 -19.66 20.25 -2.85
CA LEU A 15 -18.38 19.65 -2.53
C LEU A 15 -18.52 18.19 -2.95
N ALA A 16 -18.43 17.94 -4.25
CA ALA A 16 -17.93 16.67 -4.73
C ALA A 16 -16.54 16.59 -4.14
N ALA A 17 -16.43 16.00 -2.94
CA ALA A 17 -15.14 15.59 -2.42
C ALA A 17 -14.49 14.83 -3.57
N PRO A 18 -13.30 15.24 -4.03
CA PRO A 18 -12.60 14.48 -5.06
C PRO A 18 -12.64 13.04 -4.59
N THR A 19 -13.26 12.18 -5.38
CA THR A 19 -13.21 10.74 -5.13
C THR A 19 -11.73 10.45 -5.04
N ALA A 20 -11.25 10.10 -3.86
CA ALA A 20 -9.87 9.71 -3.67
C ALA A 20 -9.61 8.65 -4.74
N GLY A 21 -8.85 9.01 -5.77
CA GLY A 21 -8.50 8.10 -6.84
C GLY A 21 -7.82 6.92 -6.19
N ALA A 22 -8.21 5.71 -6.59
CA ALA A 22 -7.49 4.52 -6.17
C ALA A 22 -6.01 4.75 -6.49
N ALA A 23 -5.14 4.44 -5.53
CA ALA A 23 -3.71 4.42 -5.75
C ALA A 23 -3.38 3.44 -6.88
N ILE A 24 -2.29 3.65 -7.61
CA ILE A 24 -1.77 2.63 -8.53
C ILE A 24 -1.43 1.38 -7.72
N ALA A 25 -0.88 1.58 -6.52
CA ALA A 25 -0.64 0.53 -5.56
C ALA A 25 -1.90 -0.24 -5.14
N ASP A 26 -3.13 0.29 -5.26
CA ASP A 26 -4.33 -0.47 -4.90
C ASP A 26 -4.57 -1.66 -5.86
N GLN A 27 -3.92 -1.65 -7.03
CA GLN A 27 -3.93 -2.79 -7.96
C GLN A 27 -2.99 -3.93 -7.51
N VAL A 28 -1.94 -3.59 -6.76
CA VAL A 28 -0.83 -4.48 -6.38
C VAL A 28 -0.91 -4.89 -4.92
N VAL A 29 -1.24 -3.93 -4.04
CA VAL A 29 -1.31 -4.05 -2.60
C VAL A 29 -2.76 -4.29 -2.20
N PRO A 30 -3.10 -5.50 -1.73
CA PRO A 30 -4.48 -5.87 -1.46
C PRO A 30 -4.93 -5.34 -0.08
N VAL A 31 -5.02 -4.01 0.07
CA VAL A 31 -5.49 -3.35 1.29
C VAL A 31 -7.00 -3.50 1.40
N TYR A 32 -7.48 -3.86 2.58
CA TYR A 32 -8.91 -3.93 2.87
C TYR A 32 -9.24 -3.25 4.19
N ASP A 33 -10.40 -2.61 4.24
CA ASP A 33 -10.91 -1.99 5.45
C ASP A 33 -12.42 -2.20 5.66
N ALA A 34 -13.01 -1.43 6.57
CA ALA A 34 -14.41 -1.52 6.93
C ALA A 34 -15.36 -1.26 5.75
N ASP A 35 -14.98 -0.40 4.79
CA ASP A 35 -15.77 -0.07 3.62
C ASP A 35 -15.84 -1.25 2.64
N ASP A 36 -14.77 -2.06 2.60
CA ASP A 36 -14.73 -3.36 1.90
C ASP A 36 -15.42 -4.50 2.68
N GLY A 37 -15.85 -4.21 3.92
CA GLY A 37 -16.45 -5.17 4.83
C GLY A 37 -15.43 -6.09 5.51
N VAL A 38 -14.17 -5.68 5.63
CA VAL A 38 -13.17 -6.31 6.49
C VAL A 38 -12.97 -5.43 7.71
N THR A 39 -13.30 -5.94 8.89
CA THR A 39 -13.07 -5.19 10.14
C THR A 39 -12.07 -5.95 10.98
N ALA A 40 -11.14 -5.23 11.58
CA ALA A 40 -10.24 -5.80 12.56
C ALA A 40 -10.58 -5.29 13.96
N GLY A 41 -10.14 -6.02 14.97
CA GLY A 41 -10.25 -5.56 16.35
C GLY A 41 -9.38 -6.39 17.27
N GLN A 42 -9.27 -5.90 18.50
CA GLN A 42 -8.54 -6.57 19.57
C GLN A 42 -9.51 -7.00 20.67
N THR A 43 -9.20 -8.13 21.31
CA THR A 43 -9.90 -8.64 22.49
C THR A 43 -8.88 -9.08 23.53
N ALA A 44 -9.33 -9.43 24.73
CA ALA A 44 -8.48 -10.08 25.73
C ALA A 44 -7.84 -11.39 25.23
N HIS A 45 -8.41 -12.00 24.18
CA HIS A 45 -7.90 -13.22 23.55
C HIS A 45 -7.10 -12.95 22.27
N GLY A 46 -6.72 -11.70 22.03
CA GLY A 46 -5.89 -11.28 20.90
C GLY A 46 -6.65 -10.59 19.76
N THR A 47 -5.91 -10.37 18.68
CA THR A 47 -6.40 -9.73 17.44
C THR A 47 -7.33 -10.65 16.66
N PHE A 48 -8.36 -10.07 16.05
CA PHE A 48 -9.26 -10.78 15.14
C PHE A 48 -9.56 -9.98 13.88
N LEU A 49 -9.93 -10.71 12.82
CA LEU A 49 -10.56 -10.18 11.62
C LEU A 49 -12.00 -10.65 11.54
N ARG A 50 -12.89 -9.81 11.01
CA ARG A 50 -14.27 -10.14 10.71
C ARG A 50 -14.57 -9.76 9.27
N PHE A 51 -15.04 -10.74 8.53
CA PHE A 51 -15.42 -10.61 7.12
C PHE A 51 -16.94 -10.48 7.01
N GLY A 52 -17.40 -9.30 6.66
CA GLY A 52 -18.80 -8.98 6.41
C GLY A 52 -19.34 -9.54 5.09
N PRO A 53 -20.59 -9.21 4.75
CA PRO A 53 -21.20 -9.63 3.48
C PRO A 53 -20.45 -9.14 2.24
N LYS A 54 -19.91 -7.91 2.25
CA LYS A 54 -19.12 -7.35 1.13
C LYS A 54 -17.84 -8.17 0.85
N ALA A 55 -17.11 -8.53 1.90
CA ALA A 55 -15.90 -9.36 1.81
C ALA A 55 -16.17 -10.88 1.63
N ALA A 56 -17.39 -11.32 1.28
CA ALA A 56 -17.73 -12.74 1.16
C ALA A 56 -16.88 -13.48 0.13
N LYS A 57 -16.68 -12.86 -1.03
CA LYS A 57 -15.92 -13.43 -2.15
C LYS A 57 -14.45 -13.58 -1.78
N LEU A 58 -13.90 -12.56 -1.12
CA LEU A 58 -12.55 -12.59 -0.56
C LEU A 58 -12.40 -13.74 0.43
N TYR A 59 -13.29 -13.83 1.43
CA TYR A 59 -13.21 -14.88 2.45
C TYR A 59 -13.22 -16.30 1.87
N ARG A 60 -14.03 -16.55 0.83
CA ARG A 60 -14.08 -17.87 0.17
C ARG A 60 -12.73 -18.30 -0.43
N ARG A 61 -11.82 -17.36 -0.74
CA ARG A 61 -10.46 -17.69 -1.19
C ARG A 61 -9.62 -18.33 -0.08
N PHE A 62 -9.96 -18.05 1.18
CA PHE A 62 -9.23 -18.50 2.37
C PHE A 62 -9.94 -19.66 3.07
N ALA A 63 -11.27 -19.69 3.07
CA ALA A 63 -12.08 -20.61 3.85
C ALA A 63 -11.68 -22.08 3.69
N GLY A 64 -11.31 -22.73 4.80
CA GLY A 64 -10.93 -24.15 4.82
C GLY A 64 -9.51 -24.47 4.35
N HIS A 65 -8.77 -23.47 3.85
CA HIS A 65 -7.37 -23.58 3.43
C HIS A 65 -6.40 -23.22 4.56
N THR A 66 -5.18 -23.72 4.47
CA THR A 66 -4.05 -23.22 5.27
C THR A 66 -3.55 -21.94 4.62
N VAL A 67 -3.51 -20.87 5.40
CA VAL A 67 -3.00 -19.56 5.01
C VAL A 67 -1.89 -19.16 5.97
N ARG A 68 -0.98 -18.30 5.53
CA ARG A 68 -0.08 -17.62 6.46
C ARG A 68 -0.78 -16.36 6.94
N VAL A 69 -0.91 -16.23 8.26
CA VAL A 69 -1.32 -14.98 8.89
C VAL A 69 -0.06 -14.35 9.46
N GLY A 70 0.10 -13.05 9.33
CA GLY A 70 1.14 -12.32 10.03
C GLY A 70 0.60 -11.01 10.57
N CYS A 71 1.07 -10.60 11.75
CA CYS A 71 0.79 -9.31 12.33
C CYS A 71 2.08 -8.72 12.89
N GLY A 72 2.25 -7.42 12.70
CA GLY A 72 3.48 -6.76 13.11
C GLY A 72 3.27 -5.29 13.41
N ARG A 73 4.30 -4.72 14.01
CA ARG A 73 4.57 -3.28 13.91
C ARG A 73 5.65 -3.09 12.85
N PRO A 74 5.57 -2.04 12.04
CA PRO A 74 6.79 -1.54 11.42
C PRO A 74 7.76 -1.17 12.54
N SER A 75 9.00 -1.60 12.42
CA SER A 75 10.07 -1.24 13.35
C SER A 75 10.10 0.28 13.48
N ALA A 76 9.94 0.77 14.72
CA ALA A 76 10.14 2.18 15.00
C ALA A 76 11.57 2.52 14.59
N LYS A 77 11.68 3.48 13.68
CA LYS A 77 12.93 4.07 13.17
C LYS A 77 13.91 4.33 14.31
N ASP A 78 15.03 3.62 14.36
CA ASP A 78 16.15 4.05 15.21
C ASP A 78 17.51 4.08 14.50
N ASP A 79 17.62 3.61 13.25
CA ASP A 79 18.93 3.49 12.58
C ASP A 79 18.95 3.87 11.08
N GLY A 80 17.83 4.38 10.54
CA GLY A 80 17.77 4.73 9.11
C GLY A 80 17.72 3.51 8.18
N THR A 81 17.69 2.30 8.74
CA THR A 81 17.57 1.02 8.04
C THR A 81 16.10 0.60 7.88
N SER A 82 15.16 1.56 7.82
CA SER A 82 13.79 1.29 7.39
C SER A 82 13.77 1.11 5.86
N GLY A 83 14.49 0.10 5.39
CA GLY A 83 14.59 -0.29 4.01
C GLY A 83 13.86 -1.60 3.82
N PHE A 84 12.83 -1.60 2.99
CA PHE A 84 12.77 -2.61 1.94
C PHE A 84 14.23 -2.81 1.46
N THR A 85 14.86 -3.93 1.77
CA THR A 85 15.96 -4.36 0.90
C THR A 85 15.26 -4.80 -0.37
N GLY A 86 15.41 -4.03 -1.46
CA GLY A 86 15.09 -4.58 -2.77
C GLY A 86 15.79 -5.93 -2.86
N SER A 87 15.04 -6.99 -3.13
CA SER A 87 15.67 -8.23 -3.49
C SER A 87 16.45 -7.98 -4.78
N THR A 88 17.68 -8.48 -4.86
CA THR A 88 18.50 -8.40 -6.08
C THR A 88 17.88 -9.12 -7.28
N ASP A 89 16.78 -9.86 -7.06
CA ASP A 89 16.01 -10.55 -8.11
C ASP A 89 14.77 -9.79 -8.60
N GLY A 90 14.55 -8.57 -8.11
CA GLY A 90 13.43 -7.74 -8.55
C GLY A 90 12.07 -8.13 -7.99
N THR A 91 12.01 -8.87 -6.89
CA THR A 91 10.76 -9.02 -6.15
C THR A 91 10.67 -7.95 -5.06
N GLN A 92 9.55 -7.21 -5.07
CA GLN A 92 9.26 -6.24 -4.04
C GLN A 92 8.77 -6.95 -2.76
N GLU A 93 9.53 -6.84 -1.68
CA GLU A 93 9.41 -7.66 -0.47
C GLU A 93 8.86 -6.88 0.75
N LEU A 94 7.78 -7.35 1.38
CA LEU A 94 7.24 -6.76 2.62
C LEU A 94 8.19 -6.98 3.82
N TYR A 95 9.21 -6.15 3.94
CA TYR A 95 10.28 -6.25 4.95
C TYR A 95 9.82 -6.07 6.42
N GLY A 96 10.45 -6.85 7.33
CA GLY A 96 10.81 -6.45 8.71
C GLY A 96 10.59 -7.51 9.80
N ASP A 97 11.62 -7.75 10.64
CA ASP A 97 11.68 -8.55 11.90
C ASP A 97 10.59 -8.24 12.96
N GLY A 98 9.61 -7.40 12.63
CA GLY A 98 8.48 -7.01 13.48
C GLY A 98 7.19 -7.79 13.21
N TYR A 99 7.12 -8.62 12.15
CA TYR A 99 5.97 -9.47 11.89
C TYR A 99 6.15 -10.86 12.51
N LEU A 100 5.26 -11.19 13.45
CA LEU A 100 5.06 -12.57 13.85
C LEU A 100 4.12 -13.21 12.83
N SER A 101 4.50 -14.35 12.26
CA SER A 101 3.67 -15.07 11.30
C SER A 101 3.47 -16.54 11.69
N GLU A 102 2.29 -17.08 11.40
CA GLU A 102 1.96 -18.49 11.61
C GLU A 102 1.12 -19.04 10.45
N ASP A 103 1.28 -20.33 10.16
CA ASP A 103 0.34 -21.02 9.29
C ASP A 103 -0.90 -21.42 10.06
N ARG A 104 -2.06 -21.02 9.55
CA ARG A 104 -3.34 -21.26 10.18
C ARG A 104 -4.36 -21.79 9.20
N ARG A 105 -5.13 -22.78 9.64
CA ARG A 105 -6.30 -23.24 8.88
C ARG A 105 -7.46 -22.28 9.11
N MET A 106 -7.91 -21.65 8.03
CA MET A 106 -9.03 -20.70 8.09
C MET A 106 -10.36 -21.44 8.30
N PRO A 107 -11.29 -20.90 9.11
CA PRO A 107 -12.60 -21.50 9.31
C PRO A 107 -13.37 -21.63 7.98
N ARG A 108 -14.17 -22.69 7.82
CA ARG A 108 -15.01 -22.85 6.61
C ARG A 108 -16.15 -21.85 6.55
N THR A 109 -16.68 -21.46 7.71
CA THR A 109 -17.77 -20.51 7.84
C THR A 109 -17.24 -19.12 8.14
N ARG A 110 -17.87 -18.09 7.57
CA ARG A 110 -17.56 -16.69 7.87
C ARG A 110 -17.86 -16.40 9.33
N GLY A 111 -17.03 -15.57 9.95
CA GLY A 111 -17.21 -15.16 11.34
C GLY A 111 -16.03 -14.31 11.79
N ARG A 112 -15.82 -14.30 13.11
CA ARG A 112 -14.60 -13.77 13.71
C ARG A 112 -13.48 -14.79 13.53
N VAL A 113 -12.42 -14.40 12.82
CA VAL A 113 -11.19 -15.18 12.68
C VAL A 113 -10.19 -14.61 13.67
N GLY A 114 -9.95 -15.33 14.77
CA GLY A 114 -8.86 -14.98 15.68
C GLY A 114 -7.52 -15.21 15.00
N LEU A 115 -6.61 -14.25 15.12
CA LEU A 115 -5.27 -14.33 14.56
C LEU A 115 -4.25 -14.90 15.56
N GLY A 116 -4.65 -15.13 16.82
CA GLY A 116 -3.82 -15.80 17.83
C GLY A 116 -2.73 -14.94 18.46
N TYR A 117 -2.52 -13.73 17.95
CA TYR A 117 -1.54 -12.80 18.53
C TYR A 117 -2.11 -12.08 19.75
N VAL A 118 -1.43 -12.25 20.89
CA VAL A 118 -1.78 -11.70 22.21
C VAL A 118 -0.59 -10.95 22.76
N GLY A 119 -0.81 -9.79 23.40
CA GLY A 119 0.21 -9.06 24.14
C GLY A 119 0.54 -7.70 23.55
N ASP A 120 1.06 -7.68 22.32
CA ASP A 120 1.49 -6.43 21.68
C ASP A 120 0.39 -5.79 20.83
N PRO A 121 0.18 -4.45 20.85
CA PRO A 121 -0.56 -3.80 19.79
C PRO A 121 0.15 -4.04 18.47
N TYR A 122 -0.56 -4.56 17.48
CA TYR A 122 -0.07 -4.67 16.10
C TYR A 122 -0.67 -3.53 15.30
N ASP A 123 0.07 -3.01 14.32
CA ASP A 123 -0.39 -1.90 13.47
C ASP A 123 -0.95 -2.42 12.14
N VAL A 124 -0.37 -3.50 11.62
CA VAL A 124 -0.77 -4.10 10.34
C VAL A 124 -0.83 -5.62 10.49
N CYS A 125 -1.84 -6.23 9.88
CA CYS A 125 -1.91 -7.67 9.68
C CYS A 125 -2.10 -8.01 8.22
N PHE A 126 -1.63 -9.19 7.83
CA PHE A 126 -1.83 -9.74 6.51
C PHE A 126 -2.33 -11.18 6.53
N ILE A 127 -2.96 -11.59 5.43
CA ILE A 127 -3.21 -12.99 5.08
C ILE A 127 -2.55 -13.26 3.74
N ALA A 128 -1.72 -14.29 3.69
CA ALA A 128 -1.09 -14.77 2.47
C ALA A 128 -1.47 -16.23 2.19
N THR A 129 -1.57 -16.55 0.90
CA THR A 129 -1.85 -17.90 0.41
C THR A 129 -0.74 -18.35 -0.51
N LYS A 130 -0.57 -19.65 -0.73
CA LYS A 130 0.28 -20.14 -1.82
C LYS A 130 -0.03 -19.43 -3.14
N ARG A 131 1.03 -19.02 -3.83
CA ARG A 131 1.05 -18.49 -5.18
C ARG A 131 0.49 -19.55 -6.11
N ARG A 132 -0.29 -19.09 -7.08
CA ARG A 132 -0.91 -19.84 -8.15
C ARG A 132 -0.32 -19.34 -9.46
N THR A 133 -0.38 -20.19 -10.47
CA THR A 133 0.00 -19.79 -11.83
C THR A 133 -0.88 -18.69 -12.41
N SER A 134 -2.08 -18.49 -11.87
CA SER A 134 -3.01 -17.42 -12.25
C SER A 134 -2.79 -16.09 -11.50
N ASP A 135 -1.74 -15.99 -10.69
CA ASP A 135 -1.41 -14.76 -9.99
C ASP A 135 -0.49 -13.92 -10.86
N ASP A 136 -1.08 -12.98 -11.59
CA ASP A 136 -0.35 -12.06 -12.46
C ASP A 136 0.53 -11.10 -11.64
N ILE A 137 0.04 -10.71 -10.45
CA ILE A 137 0.74 -9.83 -9.51
C ILE A 137 0.73 -10.47 -8.12
N CYS A 138 1.90 -10.53 -7.49
CA CYS A 138 2.11 -11.19 -6.21
C CYS A 138 3.02 -10.35 -5.33
N LEU A 139 2.51 -9.92 -4.18
CA LEU A 139 3.33 -9.33 -3.12
C LEU A 139 3.84 -10.48 -2.23
N PRO A 140 5.13 -10.87 -2.31
CA PRO A 140 5.70 -11.97 -1.54
C PRO A 140 5.68 -11.69 -0.03
N VAL A 141 5.77 -12.76 0.77
CA VAL A 141 5.89 -12.67 2.22
C VAL A 141 7.36 -12.81 2.62
N SER A 142 7.96 -11.72 3.08
CA SER A 142 9.36 -11.67 3.52
C SER A 142 9.56 -12.04 5.00
N ALA A 143 8.60 -12.73 5.62
CA ALA A 143 8.68 -13.14 7.01
C ALA A 143 9.31 -14.54 7.10
N PRO A 144 10.34 -14.77 7.94
CA PRO A 144 10.95 -16.08 8.12
C PRO A 144 9.94 -17.19 8.51
N PRO A 145 10.07 -18.39 7.94
CA PRO A 145 10.97 -18.74 6.84
C PRO A 145 10.54 -18.02 5.55
N TYR A 146 11.50 -17.39 4.85
CA TYR A 146 11.24 -16.73 3.57
C TYR A 146 10.52 -17.70 2.65
N ASP A 147 9.29 -17.35 2.28
CA ASP A 147 8.37 -18.22 1.57
C ASP A 147 7.85 -17.46 0.35
N GLU A 148 8.74 -17.31 -0.63
CA GLU A 148 8.45 -16.73 -1.96
C GLU A 148 7.30 -17.46 -2.67
N ASP A 149 6.94 -18.66 -2.19
CA ASP A 149 5.80 -19.43 -2.65
C ASP A 149 4.44 -18.83 -2.25
N ARG A 150 4.40 -17.72 -1.48
CA ARG A 150 3.16 -17.11 -0.99
C ARG A 150 2.95 -15.69 -1.49
N CYS A 151 1.70 -15.41 -1.83
CA CYS A 151 1.24 -14.06 -2.15
C CYS A 151 0.35 -13.53 -1.03
N VAL A 152 0.63 -12.32 -0.57
CA VAL A 152 -0.28 -11.55 0.26
C VAL A 152 -1.56 -11.29 -0.50
N ARG A 153 -2.70 -11.55 0.15
CA ARG A 153 -4.05 -11.44 -0.42
C ARG A 153 -4.93 -10.45 0.30
N LEU A 154 -4.51 -10.04 1.48
CA LEU A 154 -5.21 -9.10 2.33
C LEU A 154 -4.18 -8.47 3.24
N LEU A 155 -4.19 -7.15 3.30
CA LEU A 155 -3.52 -6.30 4.27
C LEU A 155 -4.59 -5.46 4.97
N VAL A 156 -4.50 -5.36 6.30
CA VAL A 156 -5.45 -4.59 7.10
C VAL A 156 -4.67 -3.79 8.13
N ALA A 157 -4.89 -2.48 8.13
CA ALA A 157 -4.44 -1.61 9.21
C ALA A 157 -5.33 -1.80 10.45
N LEU A 158 -4.69 -1.91 11.61
CA LEU A 158 -5.33 -2.01 12.92
C LEU A 158 -5.34 -0.67 13.66
N THR A 159 -4.42 0.23 13.30
CA THR A 159 -4.19 1.51 13.97
C THR A 159 -4.00 2.63 12.93
N PRO A 160 -4.09 3.91 13.33
CA PRO A 160 -3.74 5.02 12.45
C PRO A 160 -2.29 4.96 11.96
N GLN A 161 -1.37 4.46 12.78
CA GLN A 161 0.02 4.25 12.39
C GLN A 161 0.09 3.24 11.23
N GLY A 162 -0.58 2.09 11.36
CA GLY A 162 -0.64 1.10 10.30
C GLY A 162 -1.25 1.61 9.00
N VAL A 163 -2.21 2.55 9.05
CA VAL A 163 -2.71 3.23 7.85
C VAL A 163 -1.61 4.07 7.19
N ALA A 164 -0.86 4.84 7.98
CA ALA A 164 0.25 5.63 7.47
C ALA A 164 1.36 4.75 6.88
N ASP A 165 1.65 3.61 7.49
CA ASP A 165 2.68 2.69 7.02
C ASP A 165 2.30 1.99 5.72
N ILE A 166 1.03 1.55 5.60
CA ILE A 166 0.53 0.99 4.34
C ILE A 166 0.58 2.06 3.24
N ASP A 167 0.17 3.30 3.53
CA ASP A 167 0.22 4.40 2.56
C ASP A 167 1.65 4.70 2.10
N GLU A 168 2.60 4.80 3.05
CA GLU A 168 4.02 5.01 2.75
C GLU A 168 4.56 3.88 1.88
N ARG A 169 4.31 2.62 2.25
CA ARG A 169 4.75 1.45 1.46
C ARG A 169 4.15 1.45 0.07
N SER A 170 2.85 1.68 -0.06
CA SER A 170 2.17 1.79 -1.35
C SER A 170 2.83 2.83 -2.25
N ARG A 171 3.19 4.01 -1.72
CA ARG A 171 3.90 5.02 -2.51
C ARG A 171 5.33 4.62 -2.88
N VAL A 172 6.05 3.89 -2.02
CA VAL A 172 7.38 3.38 -2.37
C VAL A 172 7.32 2.42 -3.56
N ILE A 173 6.32 1.52 -3.57
CA ILE A 173 6.09 0.57 -4.67
C ILE A 173 5.86 1.32 -5.98
N GLU A 174 4.97 2.31 -5.97
CA GLU A 174 4.67 3.13 -7.15
C GLU A 174 5.88 3.90 -7.66
N LEU A 175 6.68 4.48 -6.75
CA LEU A 175 7.89 5.19 -7.13
C LEU A 175 8.94 4.26 -7.73
N GLY A 176 9.09 3.04 -7.20
CA GLY A 176 9.99 2.03 -7.75
C GLY A 176 9.59 1.60 -9.17
N GLU A 177 8.29 1.40 -9.40
CA GLU A 177 7.74 0.99 -10.69
C GLU A 177 7.82 2.10 -11.75
N LEU A 178 7.53 3.34 -11.36
CA LEU A 178 7.36 4.44 -12.32
C LEU A 178 8.62 5.27 -12.55
N PHE A 179 9.60 5.20 -11.64
CA PHE A 179 10.85 5.93 -11.84
C PHE A 179 11.55 5.37 -13.09
N GLY A 180 11.93 6.24 -14.02
CA GLY A 180 12.55 5.85 -15.30
C GLY A 180 11.59 5.37 -16.40
N ALA A 181 10.31 5.14 -16.09
CA ALA A 181 9.32 4.82 -17.10
C ALA A 181 9.02 6.03 -18.00
N PRO A 182 8.90 5.87 -19.34
CA PRO A 182 8.46 6.95 -20.21
C PRO A 182 7.07 7.46 -19.79
N ILE A 183 6.94 8.79 -19.68
CA ILE A 183 5.73 9.42 -19.14
C ILE A 183 4.47 9.04 -19.94
N ASP A 184 4.57 8.93 -21.26
CA ASP A 184 3.45 8.58 -22.14
C ASP A 184 3.01 7.12 -21.97
N GLU A 185 3.96 6.20 -21.73
CA GLU A 185 3.67 4.80 -21.42
C GLU A 185 3.00 4.67 -20.04
N ALA A 186 3.54 5.34 -19.02
CA ALA A 186 2.96 5.38 -17.68
C ALA A 186 1.53 5.96 -17.70
N GLN A 187 1.29 7.04 -18.45
CA GLN A 187 -0.04 7.61 -18.61
C GLN A 187 -1.00 6.71 -19.40
N LYS A 188 -0.49 5.93 -20.36
CA LYS A 188 -1.31 4.97 -21.10
C LYS A 188 -1.76 3.81 -20.20
N GLU A 189 -0.90 3.37 -19.29
CA GLU A 189 -1.19 2.25 -18.38
C GLU A 189 -2.05 2.69 -17.19
N PHE A 190 -1.66 3.76 -16.50
CA PHE A 190 -2.27 4.19 -15.24
C PHE A 190 -3.19 5.41 -15.39
N GLY A 191 -3.32 5.96 -16.59
CA GLY A 191 -4.29 6.99 -16.91
C GLY A 191 -4.11 8.27 -16.09
N ALA A 192 -5.21 8.72 -15.47
CA ALA A 192 -5.25 9.97 -14.74
C ALA A 192 -4.46 9.95 -13.41
N ASP A 193 -3.95 8.80 -12.98
CA ASP A 193 -3.18 8.66 -11.73
C ASP A 193 -1.72 9.13 -11.86
N ILE A 194 -1.28 9.34 -13.10
CA ILE A 194 0.01 9.93 -13.46
C ILE A 194 -0.18 11.39 -13.89
N VAL A 195 0.57 12.29 -13.25
CA VAL A 195 0.59 13.71 -13.61
C VAL A 195 1.99 14.13 -14.05
N VAL A 196 2.07 14.95 -15.09
CA VAL A 196 3.34 15.56 -15.49
C VAL A 196 3.63 16.74 -14.56
N LEU A 197 4.85 16.81 -14.06
CA LEU A 197 5.32 17.88 -13.19
C LEU A 197 6.03 18.97 -14.01
N ASP A 198 5.84 20.23 -13.63
CA ASP A 198 6.53 21.36 -14.26
C ASP A 198 8.02 21.47 -13.85
N SER A 199 8.41 20.84 -12.74
CA SER A 199 9.77 20.82 -12.21
C SER A 199 10.00 19.57 -11.35
N PRO A 200 11.25 19.11 -11.14
CA PRO A 200 11.53 17.92 -10.33
C PRO A 200 11.26 18.13 -8.84
N ASP A 201 11.10 19.39 -8.39
CA ASP A 201 10.79 19.75 -7.00
C ASP A 201 9.29 19.99 -6.79
N ALA A 202 8.48 19.97 -7.86
CA ALA A 202 7.03 20.05 -7.75
C ALA A 202 6.46 18.84 -7.01
N SER A 203 5.23 19.01 -6.51
CA SER A 203 4.48 17.96 -5.81
C SER A 203 3.19 17.67 -6.56
N PRO A 204 2.85 16.40 -6.82
CA PRO A 204 1.56 16.05 -7.40
C PRO A 204 0.45 16.22 -6.34
N PRO A 205 -0.83 16.20 -6.75
CA PRO A 205 -1.94 16.04 -5.81
C PRO A 205 -1.81 14.75 -4.98
N VAL A 206 -2.38 14.73 -3.77
CA VAL A 206 -2.41 13.52 -2.92
C VAL A 206 -3.11 12.37 -3.65
N GLY A 207 -2.51 11.18 -3.57
CA GLY A 207 -2.99 9.96 -4.25
C GLY A 207 -2.53 9.79 -5.69
N LYS A 208 -1.88 10.81 -6.28
CA LYS A 208 -1.27 10.77 -7.62
C LYS A 208 0.24 10.57 -7.53
N VAL A 209 0.82 10.10 -8.63
CA VAL A 209 2.27 10.10 -8.84
C VAL A 209 2.62 11.15 -9.89
N GLY A 210 3.57 12.01 -9.56
CA GLY A 210 4.10 13.03 -10.44
C GLY A 210 5.37 12.57 -11.11
N LEU A 211 5.44 12.67 -12.43
CA LEU A 211 6.63 12.38 -13.22
C LEU A 211 7.18 13.65 -13.87
N TYR A 212 8.50 13.81 -13.86
CA TYR A 212 9.24 14.87 -14.52
C TYR A 212 10.33 14.25 -15.40
N GLU A 213 10.49 14.75 -16.62
CA GLU A 213 11.55 14.33 -17.53
C GLU A 213 11.96 15.49 -18.45
N VAL A 214 13.22 15.92 -18.35
CA VAL A 214 13.87 16.84 -19.30
C VAL A 214 15.32 16.42 -19.51
N GLY A 215 15.63 15.86 -20.68
CA GLY A 215 16.97 15.37 -20.99
C GLY A 215 17.38 14.25 -20.04
N ALA A 216 18.47 14.43 -19.29
CA ALA A 216 18.95 13.46 -18.30
C ALA A 216 18.42 13.71 -16.88
N ASN A 217 17.48 14.66 -16.71
CA ASN A 217 16.89 14.98 -15.41
C ASN A 217 15.50 14.37 -15.33
N THR A 218 15.35 13.34 -14.48
CA THR A 218 14.10 12.61 -14.26
C THR A 218 13.73 12.62 -12.78
N ALA A 219 12.44 12.70 -12.48
CA ALA A 219 11.94 12.55 -11.11
C ALA A 219 10.60 11.83 -11.09
N ALA A 220 10.42 10.96 -10.08
CA ALA A 220 9.13 10.44 -9.67
C ALA A 220 8.84 10.94 -8.25
N VAL A 221 7.63 11.45 -8.02
CA VAL A 221 7.23 12.10 -6.77
C VAL A 221 5.86 11.59 -6.36
N ALA A 222 5.68 11.30 -5.08
CA ALA A 222 4.39 10.93 -4.51
C ALA A 222 4.15 11.68 -3.20
N MET A 223 2.88 12.00 -2.92
CA MET A 223 2.48 12.61 -1.66
C MET A 223 1.80 11.57 -0.77
N LEU A 224 2.30 11.46 0.46
CA LEU A 224 1.65 10.69 1.52
C LEU A 224 0.39 11.40 2.00
N ARG A 225 -0.54 10.64 2.58
CA ARG A 225 -1.78 11.14 3.18
C ARG A 225 -1.53 12.14 4.32
N ASP A 226 -0.39 12.04 4.99
CA ASP A 226 0.03 12.97 6.05
C ASP A 226 0.67 14.27 5.52
N GLY A 227 0.78 14.42 4.19
CA GLY A 227 1.35 15.58 3.54
C GLY A 227 2.87 15.54 3.36
N ARG A 228 3.56 14.48 3.81
CA ARG A 228 4.97 14.26 3.46
C ARG A 228 5.11 13.94 1.97
N ARG A 229 6.22 14.40 1.39
CA ARG A 229 6.61 14.13 0.00
C ARG A 229 7.64 13.01 -0.03
N LEU A 230 7.40 11.99 -0.84
CA LEU A 230 8.40 10.99 -1.23
C LEU A 230 8.87 11.31 -2.65
N PHE A 231 10.17 11.13 -2.92
CA PHE A 231 10.71 11.32 -4.26
C PHE A 231 11.88 10.40 -4.54
N VAL A 232 12.03 10.11 -5.83
CA VAL A 232 13.24 9.58 -6.44
C VAL A 232 13.58 10.48 -7.61
N ARG A 233 14.84 10.89 -7.73
CA ARG A 233 15.30 11.79 -8.79
C ARG A 233 16.69 11.42 -9.26
N GLN A 234 16.90 11.52 -10.56
CA GLN A 234 18.21 11.47 -11.19
C GLN A 234 18.46 12.77 -11.95
N ASP A 235 19.60 13.40 -11.70
CA ASP A 235 20.08 14.59 -12.42
C ASP A 235 21.44 14.26 -13.07
N GLY A 236 21.39 13.79 -14.32
CA GLY A 236 22.56 13.22 -14.99
C GLY A 236 23.04 11.95 -14.29
N GLU A 237 24.21 12.03 -13.65
CA GLU A 237 24.81 10.92 -12.90
C GLU A 237 24.44 10.93 -11.40
N VAL A 238 23.75 11.98 -10.92
CA VAL A 238 23.44 12.13 -9.50
C VAL A 238 22.07 11.54 -9.18
N TYR A 239 22.07 10.43 -8.44
CA TYR A 239 20.87 9.85 -7.87
C TYR A 239 20.57 10.46 -6.49
N SER A 240 19.30 10.77 -6.23
CA SER A 240 18.84 11.32 -4.95
C SER A 240 17.44 10.83 -4.60
N THR A 241 17.23 10.48 -3.33
CA THR A 241 15.95 9.99 -2.82
C THR A 241 15.83 10.29 -1.33
N ASN A 242 14.60 10.46 -0.84
CA ASN A 242 14.31 10.42 0.59
C ASN A 242 13.57 9.13 1.01
N VAL A 243 13.58 8.14 0.12
CA VAL A 243 13.00 6.81 0.31
C VAL A 243 14.15 5.84 0.61
N GLY A 244 14.34 5.48 1.88
CA GLY A 244 15.40 4.56 2.32
C GLY A 244 15.50 3.26 1.49
N PRO A 245 14.38 2.57 1.18
CA PRO A 245 14.37 1.43 0.27
C PRO A 245 15.06 1.61 -1.08
N LEU A 246 15.08 2.84 -1.59
CA LEU A 246 15.55 3.15 -2.94
C LEU A 246 16.95 3.80 -2.92
N SER A 247 17.53 4.07 -1.73
CA SER A 247 18.84 4.75 -1.63
C SER A 247 20.05 3.89 -2.03
N GLY A 248 19.85 2.61 -2.37
CA GLY A 248 20.92 1.65 -2.65
C GLY A 248 21.73 1.90 -3.92
N GLY A 249 21.21 2.66 -4.89
CA GLY A 249 21.93 3.11 -6.10
C GLY A 249 22.36 2.02 -7.10
N GLU A 250 22.58 0.78 -6.65
CA GLU A 250 22.95 -0.37 -7.47
C GLU A 250 21.71 -1.24 -7.73
N ASP A 251 21.35 -1.41 -9.01
CA ASP A 251 20.34 -2.36 -9.51
C ASP A 251 18.90 -2.26 -8.96
N VAL A 252 18.39 -1.04 -8.71
CA VAL A 252 16.93 -0.82 -8.53
C VAL A 252 16.16 -1.05 -9.85
N PHE A 253 16.85 -1.20 -10.98
CA PHE A 253 16.26 -1.18 -12.33
C PHE A 253 16.42 -2.47 -13.16
N SER A 254 17.03 -3.52 -12.63
CA SER A 254 17.11 -4.84 -13.31
C SER A 254 15.79 -5.62 -13.21
N LEU A 255 14.66 -4.91 -13.25
CA LEU A 255 13.46 -5.23 -12.47
C LEU A 255 12.18 -5.43 -13.31
N ILE A 256 12.30 -5.49 -14.65
CA ILE A 256 11.25 -5.95 -15.59
C ILE A 256 11.88 -6.79 -16.69
#